data_AF-A0A7L2W445-F1
#
_entry.id   AF-A0A7L2W445-F1
#
_cell.length_a   1.000
_cell.length_b   1.000
_cell.length_c   1.000
_cell.angle_alpha   90.00
_cell.angle_beta   90.00
_cell.angle_gamma   90.00
#
_symmetry.space_group_name_H-M   'P 1'
#
loop_
_entity.id
_entity.type
_entity.pdbx_description
1 polymer ?
#
loop_
_entity_poly.entity_id
_entity_poly.type
_entity_poly.pdbx_seq_one_letter_code
_entity_poly.pdbx_strand_id
1 'polypeptide(L)'
;DRRVSLRNLKTSLQADVQKYQAYLANLESHIAILDQKMEGVNEEVETAVMEVEAMKQENARLQHIFDNQKYSVADIERINHERNELQQTINKLTKEVEAEEHQLWNEELKYARNKEAIEMQLAEYHKLARKLKLIPVSAENSKGHDFEIQFNPEAGPNCLVKYRTQIKAPLMEIINQTEEEIRKATQRKMTLEDTLEQVNVMVVDKKSTVKMLKEEAEKLDDLYHQKLKEAEEEEQKCANELELLEKHKQLLESGVNEGLSEATKELHDLQRQYQVVMQTTTEESRKAGDNLNRLLEVIATHVVSIEKYLDEQNVKIDRDYEEFMSEDLLSILTRILDSYKKKADSL
;
A
#
# COMPACT_ATOMS: atom_id res chain seq x y z
N ASP A 1 19.35 131.27 158.67
CA ASP A 1 18.96 129.84 158.79
C ASP A 1 17.57 129.49 158.27
N ARG A 2 16.46 130.06 158.78
CA ARG A 2 15.09 129.66 158.38
C ARG A 2 14.77 129.72 156.88
N ARG A 3 15.30 130.71 156.15
CA ARG A 3 15.16 130.80 154.68
C ARG A 3 15.88 129.69 153.93
N VAL A 4 17.01 129.17 154.45
CA VAL A 4 17.75 128.06 153.85
C VAL A 4 17.01 126.75 154.11
N SER A 5 16.51 126.53 155.32
CA SER A 5 15.68 125.35 155.65
C SER A 5 14.38 125.29 154.83
N LEU A 6 13.70 126.43 154.61
CA LEU A 6 12.51 126.51 153.74
C LEU A 6 12.84 126.26 152.27
N ARG A 7 14.00 126.72 151.77
CA ARG A 7 14.47 126.37 150.42
C ARG A 7 14.72 124.87 150.32
N ASN A 8 15.45 124.27 151.26
CA ASN A 8 15.74 122.83 151.26
C ASN A 8 14.46 121.99 151.32
N LEU A 9 13.48 122.39 152.13
CA LEU A 9 12.16 121.74 152.19
C LEU A 9 11.42 121.88 150.85
N LYS A 10 11.45 123.06 150.22
CA LYS A 10 10.88 123.25 148.88
C LYS A 10 11.56 122.37 147.84
N THR A 11 12.90 122.24 147.87
CA THR A 11 13.63 121.36 146.94
C THR A 11 13.29 119.89 147.19
N SER A 12 13.15 119.48 148.46
CA SER A 12 12.73 118.12 148.84
C SER A 12 11.32 117.80 148.34
N LEU A 13 10.35 118.68 148.59
CA LEU A 13 8.98 118.52 148.11
C LEU A 13 8.91 118.55 146.59
N GLN A 14 9.74 119.36 145.93
CA GLN A 14 9.82 119.38 144.46
C GLN A 14 10.42 118.09 143.90
N ALA A 15 11.41 117.50 144.58
CA ALA A 15 11.94 116.18 144.24
C ALA A 15 10.89 115.06 144.47
N ASP A 16 10.10 115.14 145.55
CA ASP A 16 8.99 114.20 145.80
C ASP A 16 7.90 114.33 144.74
N VAL A 17 7.54 115.55 144.33
CA VAL A 17 6.60 115.80 143.21
C VAL A 17 7.13 115.19 141.92
N GLN A 18 8.42 115.39 141.59
CA GLN A 18 9.03 114.76 140.42
C GLN A 18 9.04 113.23 140.51
N LYS A 19 9.26 112.67 141.71
CA LYS A 19 9.21 111.23 141.97
C LYS A 19 7.80 110.68 141.78
N TYR A 20 6.77 111.35 142.30
CA TYR A 20 5.38 110.94 142.11
C TYR A 20 4.93 111.12 140.66
N GLN A 21 5.37 112.16 139.97
CA GLN A 21 5.10 112.34 138.54
C GLN A 21 5.76 111.24 137.70
N ALA A 22 7.01 110.88 138.00
CA ALA A 22 7.68 109.76 137.34
C ALA A 22 7.01 108.41 137.65
N TYR A 23 6.53 108.23 138.89
CA TYR A 23 5.77 107.04 139.28
C TYR A 23 4.43 106.96 138.56
N LEU A 24 3.68 108.07 138.46
CA LEU A 24 2.43 108.15 137.70
C LEU A 24 2.66 107.86 136.21
N ALA A 25 3.67 108.47 135.59
CA ALA A 25 4.02 108.18 134.19
C ALA A 25 4.42 106.71 133.98
N ASN A 26 5.09 106.09 134.96
CA ASN A 26 5.42 104.66 134.92
C ASN A 26 4.15 103.78 135.06
N LEU A 27 3.21 104.16 135.93
CA LEU A 27 1.92 103.47 136.04
C LEU A 27 1.08 103.62 134.77
N GLU A 28 1.00 104.82 134.18
CA GLU A 28 0.32 105.07 132.91
C GLU A 28 0.92 104.25 131.76
N SER A 29 2.26 104.19 131.69
CA SER A 29 2.97 103.31 130.75
C SER A 29 2.64 101.84 130.99
N HIS A 30 2.60 101.39 132.25
CA HIS A 30 2.26 100.02 132.59
C HIS A 30 0.81 99.67 132.24
N ILE A 31 -0.14 100.59 132.48
CA ILE A 31 -1.53 100.46 132.05
C ILE A 31 -1.61 100.31 130.53
N ALA A 32 -0.94 101.19 129.78
CA ALA A 32 -0.91 101.09 128.32
C ALA A 32 -0.33 99.76 127.80
N ILE A 33 0.73 99.23 128.46
CA ILE A 33 1.28 97.90 128.14
C ILE A 33 0.29 96.78 128.45
N LEU A 34 -0.43 96.88 129.58
CA LEU A 34 -1.44 95.89 129.95
C LEU A 34 -2.63 95.93 128.99
N ASP A 35 -3.09 97.12 128.58
CA ASP A 35 -4.15 97.29 127.60
C ASP A 35 -3.74 96.71 126.23
N GLN A 36 -2.52 97.00 125.76
CA GLN A 36 -2.01 96.42 124.51
C GLN A 36 -1.93 94.88 124.59
N LYS A 37 -1.49 94.33 125.73
CA LYS A 37 -1.46 92.87 125.93
C LYS A 37 -2.87 92.28 125.99
N MET A 38 -3.80 92.99 126.63
CA MET A 38 -5.20 92.56 126.71
C MET A 38 -5.84 92.55 125.33
N GLU A 39 -5.57 93.54 124.49
CA GLU A 39 -6.04 93.62 123.11
C GLU A 39 -5.42 92.49 122.26
N GLY A 40 -4.10 92.27 122.34
CA GLY A 40 -3.44 91.16 121.64
C GLY A 40 -3.97 89.79 122.04
N VAL A 41 -4.19 89.55 123.34
CA VAL A 41 -4.81 88.31 123.82
C VAL A 41 -6.26 88.19 123.33
N ASN A 42 -7.00 89.30 123.25
CA ASN A 42 -8.37 89.29 122.73
C ASN A 42 -8.42 88.95 121.23
N GLU A 43 -7.51 89.50 120.42
CA GLU A 43 -7.36 89.15 119.00
C GLU A 43 -6.97 87.66 118.81
N GLU A 44 -6.04 87.15 119.63
CA GLU A 44 -5.67 85.73 119.64
C GLU A 44 -6.87 84.84 120.01
N VAL A 45 -7.66 85.24 121.01
CA VAL A 45 -8.88 84.54 121.40
C VAL A 45 -9.92 84.56 120.28
N GLU A 46 -10.15 85.70 119.62
CA GLU A 46 -11.09 85.80 118.51
C GLU A 46 -10.65 84.94 117.32
N THR A 47 -9.35 84.95 116.98
CA THR A 47 -8.78 84.10 115.94
C THR A 47 -8.96 82.62 116.27
N ALA A 48 -8.63 82.21 117.50
CA ALA A 48 -8.80 80.84 117.96
C ALA A 48 -10.27 80.41 117.95
N VAL A 49 -11.20 81.31 118.29
CA VAL A 49 -12.65 81.04 118.22
C VAL A 49 -13.09 80.81 116.76
N MET A 50 -12.60 81.62 115.82
CA MET A 50 -12.89 81.44 114.39
C MET A 50 -12.35 80.10 113.86
N GLU A 51 -11.13 79.72 114.22
CA GLU A 51 -10.52 78.43 113.84
C GLU A 51 -11.31 77.24 114.39
N VAL A 52 -11.72 77.32 115.66
CA VAL A 52 -12.54 76.27 116.29
C VAL A 52 -13.89 76.14 115.57
N GLU A 53 -14.53 77.24 115.20
CA GLU A 53 -15.79 77.20 114.47
C GLU A 53 -15.62 76.63 113.06
N ALA A 54 -14.54 76.99 112.35
CA ALA A 54 -14.22 76.40 111.06
C ALA A 54 -13.99 74.88 111.15
N MET A 55 -13.25 74.41 112.16
CA MET A 55 -13.05 72.98 112.41
C MET A 55 -14.35 72.25 112.73
N LYS A 56 -15.25 72.86 113.51
CA LYS A 56 -16.58 72.29 113.78
C LYS A 56 -17.40 72.13 112.51
N GLN A 57 -17.42 73.15 111.66
CA GLN A 57 -18.13 73.10 110.38
C GLN A 57 -17.55 72.01 109.46
N GLU A 58 -16.23 71.91 109.36
CA GLU A 58 -15.58 70.85 108.57
C GLU A 58 -15.85 69.46 109.15
N ASN A 59 -15.82 69.30 110.47
CA ASN A 59 -16.13 68.03 111.11
C ASN A 59 -17.59 67.61 110.87
N ALA A 60 -18.54 68.56 110.96
CA ALA A 60 -19.94 68.29 110.63
C ALA A 60 -20.11 67.90 109.15
N ARG A 61 -19.37 68.53 108.25
CA ARG A 61 -19.36 68.18 106.81
C ARG A 61 -18.81 66.78 106.58
N LEU A 62 -17.69 66.41 107.21
CA LEU A 62 -17.09 65.09 107.10
C LEU A 62 -17.97 64.00 107.70
N GLN A 63 -18.58 64.27 108.86
CA GLN A 63 -19.54 63.36 109.48
C GLN A 63 -20.75 63.14 108.57
N HIS A 64 -21.31 64.21 108.00
CA HIS A 64 -22.41 64.09 107.04
C HIS A 64 -22.01 63.26 105.81
N ILE A 65 -20.78 63.40 105.31
CA ILE A 65 -20.29 62.57 104.20
C ILE A 65 -20.22 61.11 104.65
N PHE A 66 -19.64 60.84 105.82
CA PHE A 66 -19.47 59.49 106.37
C PHE A 66 -20.82 58.79 106.60
N ASP A 67 -21.78 59.48 107.24
CA ASP A 67 -23.12 58.94 107.53
C ASP A 67 -23.91 58.63 106.25
N ASN A 68 -23.63 59.36 105.17
CA ASN A 68 -24.28 59.17 103.87
C ASN A 68 -23.44 58.33 102.89
N GLN A 69 -22.32 57.74 103.32
CA GLN A 69 -21.58 56.80 102.48
C GLN A 69 -22.40 55.52 102.28
N LYS A 70 -22.65 55.19 101.01
CA LYS A 70 -23.41 54.00 100.63
C LYS A 70 -22.65 52.68 100.81
N TYR A 71 -21.32 52.75 100.82
CA TYR A 71 -20.45 51.58 100.84
C TYR A 71 -19.39 51.74 101.92
N SER A 72 -19.16 50.68 102.67
CA SER A 72 -18.04 50.62 103.61
C SER A 72 -16.72 50.39 102.86
N VAL A 73 -15.60 50.64 103.54
CA VAL A 73 -14.27 50.31 103.02
C VAL A 73 -14.17 48.82 102.64
N ALA A 74 -14.75 47.93 103.45
CA ALA A 74 -14.79 46.50 103.17
C ALA A 74 -15.61 46.17 101.91
N ASP A 75 -16.70 46.91 101.63
CA ASP A 75 -17.45 46.75 100.39
C ASP A 75 -16.63 47.18 99.17
N ILE A 76 -15.88 48.29 99.27
CA ILE A 76 -15.00 48.76 98.20
C ILE A 76 -13.88 47.74 97.93
N GLU A 77 -13.28 47.16 98.98
CA GLU A 77 -12.28 46.10 98.84
C GLU A 77 -12.85 44.85 98.17
N ARG A 78 -14.05 44.40 98.59
CA ARG A 78 -14.74 43.27 97.95
C ARG A 78 -15.02 43.54 96.48
N ILE A 79 -15.59 44.71 96.14
CA ILE A 79 -15.87 45.10 94.75
C ILE A 79 -14.58 45.15 93.92
N ASN A 80 -13.49 45.66 94.47
CA ASN A 80 -12.21 45.70 93.75
C ASN A 80 -11.64 44.29 93.54
N HIS A 81 -11.79 43.39 94.52
CA HIS A 81 -11.39 42.00 94.37
C HIS A 81 -12.20 41.30 93.27
N GLU A 82 -13.54 41.37 93.34
CA GLU A 82 -14.44 40.82 92.32
C GLU A 82 -14.14 41.40 90.93
N ARG A 83 -13.92 42.72 90.82
CA ARG A 83 -13.53 43.37 89.56
C ARG A 83 -12.22 42.81 89.02
N ASN A 84 -11.22 42.60 89.88
CA ASN A 84 -9.93 42.07 89.47
C ASN A 84 -10.05 40.60 89.02
N GLU A 85 -10.84 39.78 89.72
CA GLU A 85 -11.14 38.40 89.31
C GLU A 85 -11.85 38.37 87.95
N LEU A 86 -12.90 39.19 87.78
CA LEU A 86 -13.61 39.31 86.50
C LEU A 86 -12.67 39.75 85.37
N GLN A 87 -11.77 40.70 85.63
CA GLN A 87 -10.79 41.13 84.65
C GLN A 87 -9.82 40.01 84.27
N GLN A 88 -9.39 39.18 85.23
CA GLN A 88 -8.57 38.00 84.95
C GLN A 88 -9.34 36.97 84.12
N THR A 89 -10.61 36.72 84.44
CA THR A 89 -11.48 35.84 83.66
C THR A 89 -11.67 36.34 82.23
N ILE A 90 -11.92 37.64 82.04
CA ILE A 90 -12.02 38.27 80.72
C ILE A 90 -10.71 38.04 79.95
N ASN A 91 -9.57 38.37 80.55
CA ASN A 91 -8.27 38.21 79.88
C ASN A 91 -7.98 36.75 79.51
N LYS A 92 -8.40 35.79 80.34
CA LYS A 92 -8.28 34.36 80.05
C LYS A 92 -9.17 33.96 78.87
N LEU A 93 -10.45 34.31 78.91
CA LEU A 93 -11.41 33.98 77.85
C LEU A 93 -11.04 34.64 76.52
N THR A 94 -10.55 35.88 76.54
CA THR A 94 -10.04 36.57 75.34
C THR A 94 -8.92 35.77 74.69
N LYS A 95 -7.95 35.28 75.47
CA LYS A 95 -6.85 34.44 74.94
C LYS A 95 -7.35 33.10 74.40
N GLU A 96 -8.34 32.49 75.05
CA GLU A 96 -8.95 31.24 74.58
C GLU A 96 -9.67 31.46 73.23
N VAL A 97 -10.43 32.56 73.09
CA VAL A 97 -11.07 32.93 71.82
C VAL A 97 -10.05 33.18 70.72
N GLU A 98 -9.01 33.98 70.98
CA GLU A 98 -7.93 34.24 70.01
C GLU A 98 -7.25 32.93 69.56
N ALA A 99 -7.06 31.97 70.46
CA ALA A 99 -6.50 30.67 70.13
C ALA A 99 -7.42 29.82 69.26
N GLU A 100 -8.72 29.76 69.56
CA GLU A 100 -9.72 29.05 68.76
C GLU A 100 -9.91 29.68 67.38
N GLU A 101 -9.91 31.02 67.28
CA GLU A 101 -9.94 31.74 65.99
C GLU A 101 -8.71 31.39 65.14
N HIS A 102 -7.53 31.35 65.75
CA HIS A 102 -6.31 30.94 65.05
C HIS A 102 -6.37 29.47 64.58
N GLN A 103 -6.93 28.58 65.38
CA GLN A 103 -7.14 27.18 64.99
C GLN A 103 -8.14 27.04 63.86
N LEU A 104 -9.27 27.74 63.93
CA LEU A 104 -10.28 27.77 62.89
C LEU A 104 -9.68 28.25 61.56
N TRP A 105 -8.92 29.34 61.59
CA TRP A 105 -8.24 29.86 60.40
C TRP A 105 -7.27 28.83 59.79
N ASN A 106 -6.51 28.11 60.62
CA ASN A 106 -5.61 27.05 60.15
C ASN A 106 -6.38 25.89 59.48
N GLU A 107 -7.50 25.47 60.05
CA GLU A 107 -8.32 24.41 59.47
C GLU A 107 -9.05 24.89 58.20
N GLU A 108 -9.50 26.15 58.12
CA GLU A 108 -10.05 26.75 56.90
C GLU A 108 -9.00 26.80 55.78
N LEU A 109 -7.76 27.17 56.09
CA LEU A 109 -6.66 27.17 55.13
C LEU A 109 -6.36 25.75 54.62
N LYS A 110 -6.37 24.76 55.51
CA LYS A 110 -6.19 23.36 55.16
C LYS A 110 -7.35 22.83 54.32
N TYR A 111 -8.58 23.19 54.65
CA TYR A 111 -9.77 22.88 53.86
C TYR A 111 -9.66 23.48 52.45
N ALA A 112 -9.30 24.75 52.32
CA ALA A 112 -9.12 25.43 51.05
C ALA A 112 -8.05 24.75 50.17
N ARG A 113 -6.88 24.44 50.74
CA ARG A 113 -5.80 23.73 50.03
C ARG A 113 -6.23 22.35 49.55
N ASN A 114 -6.92 21.58 50.40
CA ASN A 114 -7.40 20.25 50.03
C ASN A 114 -8.48 20.33 48.95
N LYS A 115 -9.38 21.31 49.04
CA LYS A 115 -10.40 21.56 48.02
C LYS A 115 -9.77 21.87 46.66
N GLU A 116 -8.78 22.77 46.63
CA GLU A 116 -8.04 23.10 45.40
C GLU A 116 -7.33 21.88 44.81
N ALA A 117 -6.68 21.06 45.65
CA ALA A 117 -6.02 19.83 45.19
C ALA A 117 -7.02 18.83 44.55
N ILE A 118 -8.21 18.67 45.14
CA ILE A 118 -9.28 17.82 44.59
C ILE A 118 -9.80 18.41 43.26
N GLU A 119 -10.03 19.71 43.19
CA GLU A 119 -10.48 20.39 41.97
C GLU A 119 -9.46 20.26 40.82
N MET A 120 -8.16 20.33 41.13
CA MET A 120 -7.09 20.10 40.15
C MET A 120 -7.12 18.65 39.62
N GLN A 121 -7.19 17.65 40.51
CA GLN A 121 -7.30 16.24 40.10
C GLN A 121 -8.56 15.97 39.29
N LEU A 122 -9.67 16.60 39.65
CA LEU A 122 -10.94 16.50 38.94
C LEU A 122 -10.84 17.09 37.52
N ALA A 123 -10.20 18.25 37.39
CA ALA A 123 -9.97 18.88 36.09
C ALA A 123 -9.09 18.01 35.19
N GLU A 124 -8.04 17.40 35.74
CA GLU A 124 -7.19 16.45 35.00
C GLU A 124 -7.97 15.21 34.55
N TYR A 125 -8.79 14.64 35.45
CA TYR A 125 -9.67 13.53 35.14
C TYR A 125 -10.63 13.88 33.99
N HIS A 126 -11.33 15.01 34.07
CA HIS A 126 -12.25 15.45 33.01
C HIS A 126 -11.52 15.73 31.70
N LYS A 127 -10.31 16.30 31.75
CA LYS A 127 -9.46 16.51 30.57
C LYS A 127 -9.13 15.18 29.89
N LEU A 128 -8.73 14.16 30.66
CA LEU A 128 -8.43 12.84 30.12
C LEU A 128 -9.70 12.16 29.58
N ALA A 129 -10.81 12.22 30.32
CA ALA A 129 -12.08 11.63 29.91
C ALA A 129 -12.61 12.26 28.61
N ARG A 130 -12.47 13.58 28.41
CA ARG A 130 -12.79 14.24 27.14
C ARG A 130 -11.88 13.80 26.00
N LYS A 131 -10.56 13.67 26.24
CA LYS A 131 -9.61 13.13 25.23
C LYS A 131 -9.98 11.71 24.81
N LEU A 132 -10.43 10.88 25.75
CA LEU A 132 -10.90 9.52 25.51
C LEU A 132 -12.34 9.46 24.95
N LYS A 133 -12.99 10.62 24.70
CA LYS A 133 -14.37 10.72 24.23
C LYS A 133 -15.37 9.99 25.14
N LEU A 134 -15.18 10.08 26.45
CA LEU A 134 -16.09 9.54 27.48
C LEU A 134 -17.07 10.59 28.02
N ILE A 135 -16.71 11.87 27.97
CA ILE A 135 -17.55 13.00 28.39
C ILE A 135 -17.75 13.93 27.19
N PRO A 136 -19.00 14.35 26.86
CA PRO A 136 -20.26 14.11 27.58
C PRO A 136 -20.83 12.68 27.38
N VAL A 137 -21.96 12.35 28.01
CA VAL A 137 -22.67 11.04 27.90
C VAL A 137 -23.03 10.65 26.46
N SER A 138 -23.05 11.61 25.54
CA SER A 138 -23.27 11.39 24.11
C SER A 138 -21.98 11.15 23.32
N ALA A 139 -20.83 11.14 23.99
CA ALA A 139 -19.53 10.96 23.34
C ALA A 139 -19.36 9.51 22.88
N GLU A 140 -18.63 9.33 21.78
CA GLU A 140 -18.47 8.07 21.06
C GLU A 140 -18.14 6.86 21.96
N ASN A 141 -17.22 7.03 22.91
CA ASN A 141 -16.75 5.94 23.76
C ASN A 141 -17.50 5.83 25.09
N SER A 142 -18.44 6.73 25.36
CA SER A 142 -19.18 6.75 26.64
C SER A 142 -20.17 5.58 26.78
N LYS A 143 -20.61 4.99 25.65
CA LYS A 143 -21.66 3.95 25.60
C LYS A 143 -22.94 4.33 26.37
N GLY A 144 -23.24 5.62 26.47
CA GLY A 144 -24.40 6.14 27.22
C GLY A 144 -24.22 6.19 28.73
N HIS A 145 -23.01 5.94 29.24
CA HIS A 145 -22.68 6.12 30.66
C HIS A 145 -22.16 7.52 30.95
N ASP A 146 -22.55 8.04 32.11
CA ASP A 146 -22.08 9.33 32.58
C ASP A 146 -20.78 9.17 33.39
N PHE A 147 -19.69 9.69 32.83
CA PHE A 147 -18.37 9.72 33.45
C PHE A 147 -18.05 11.07 34.10
N GLU A 148 -18.97 12.03 34.10
CA GLU A 148 -18.72 13.33 34.70
C GLU A 148 -18.92 13.29 36.22
N ILE A 149 -17.84 13.60 36.96
CA ILE A 149 -17.90 13.79 38.41
C ILE A 149 -18.22 15.25 38.71
N GLN A 150 -19.33 15.49 39.43
CA GLN A 150 -19.66 16.79 39.99
C GLN A 150 -19.33 16.80 41.48
N PHE A 151 -18.19 17.38 41.83
CA PHE A 151 -17.75 17.43 43.22
C PHE A 151 -18.54 18.48 44.00
N ASN A 152 -19.26 18.04 45.04
CA ASN A 152 -19.93 18.91 46.01
C ASN A 152 -19.55 18.46 47.43
N PRO A 153 -18.71 19.22 48.16
CA PRO A 153 -18.30 18.90 49.53
C PRO A 153 -19.48 18.76 50.49
N GLU A 154 -20.52 19.57 50.30
CA GLU A 154 -21.70 19.65 51.19
C GLU A 154 -22.65 18.46 51.02
N ALA A 155 -22.52 17.71 49.92
CA ALA A 155 -23.35 16.53 49.66
C ALA A 155 -22.98 15.31 50.52
N GLY A 156 -21.91 15.41 51.30
CA GLY A 156 -21.43 14.37 52.21
C GLY A 156 -20.85 13.13 51.49
N PRO A 157 -20.41 12.11 52.25
CA PRO A 157 -19.64 10.97 51.73
C PRO A 157 -20.38 10.10 50.70
N ASN A 158 -21.71 10.14 50.70
CA ASN A 158 -22.56 9.32 49.81
C ASN A 158 -22.35 9.65 48.33
N CYS A 159 -21.96 10.89 47.99
CA CYS A 159 -21.70 11.28 46.61
C CYS A 159 -20.49 10.52 46.02
N LEU A 160 -19.45 10.28 46.81
CA LEU A 160 -18.24 9.58 46.38
C LEU A 160 -18.51 8.10 46.07
N VAL A 161 -19.34 7.45 46.90
CA VAL A 161 -19.76 6.06 46.66
C VAL A 161 -20.56 5.95 45.36
N LYS A 162 -21.45 6.92 45.10
CA LYS A 162 -22.21 6.99 43.85
C LYS A 162 -21.26 7.08 42.65
N TYR A 163 -20.32 8.02 42.63
CA TYR A 163 -19.38 8.18 41.52
C TYR A 163 -18.50 6.95 41.31
N ARG A 164 -18.04 6.32 42.39
CA ARG A 164 -17.24 5.09 42.30
C ARG A 164 -18.02 3.99 41.58
N THR A 165 -19.28 3.78 41.92
CA THR A 165 -20.12 2.75 41.29
C THR A 165 -20.50 3.14 39.86
N GLN A 166 -20.88 4.41 39.64
CA GLN A 166 -21.26 4.95 38.34
C GLN A 166 -20.13 4.85 37.31
N ILE A 167 -18.88 5.07 37.71
CA ILE A 167 -17.74 5.16 36.79
C ILE A 167 -17.00 3.83 36.67
N LYS A 168 -16.71 3.15 37.80
CA LYS A 168 -15.77 2.03 37.80
C LYS A 168 -16.28 0.83 37.00
N ALA A 169 -17.54 0.45 37.18
CA ALA A 169 -18.09 -0.73 36.49
C ALA A 169 -18.16 -0.51 34.96
N PRO A 170 -18.75 0.58 34.44
CA PRO A 170 -18.73 0.86 33.00
C PRO A 170 -17.34 1.03 32.40
N LEU A 171 -16.42 1.68 33.13
CA LEU A 171 -15.05 1.85 32.64
C LEU A 171 -14.33 0.51 32.52
N MET A 172 -14.46 -0.38 33.50
CA MET A 172 -13.90 -1.73 33.44
C MET A 172 -14.49 -2.55 32.30
N GLU A 173 -15.79 -2.42 32.03
CA GLU A 173 -16.44 -3.09 30.89
C GLU A 173 -15.90 -2.58 29.55
N ILE A 174 -15.72 -1.27 29.39
CA ILE A 174 -15.11 -0.68 28.20
C ILE A 174 -13.67 -1.19 28.02
N ILE A 175 -12.88 -1.23 29.09
CA ILE A 175 -11.50 -1.75 29.06
C ILE A 175 -11.49 -3.21 28.62
N ASN A 176 -12.27 -4.07 29.28
CA ASN A 176 -12.32 -5.51 28.96
C ASN A 176 -12.77 -5.75 27.51
N GLN A 177 -13.77 -4.99 27.03
CA GLN A 177 -14.25 -5.10 25.65
C GLN A 177 -13.17 -4.66 24.65
N THR A 178 -12.43 -3.58 24.95
CA THR A 178 -11.34 -3.09 24.10
C THR A 178 -10.19 -4.09 24.06
N GLU A 179 -9.82 -4.68 25.20
CA GLU A 179 -8.80 -5.73 25.30
C GLU A 179 -9.20 -6.99 24.51
N GLU A 180 -10.47 -7.39 24.57
CA GLU A 180 -11.02 -8.48 23.78
C GLU A 180 -10.93 -8.20 22.26
N GLU A 181 -11.29 -6.99 21.84
CA GLU A 181 -11.20 -6.57 20.43
C GLU A 181 -9.75 -6.53 19.94
N ILE A 182 -8.83 -6.02 20.75
CA ILE A 182 -7.38 -6.04 20.48
C ILE A 182 -6.90 -7.48 20.32
N ARG A 183 -7.32 -8.39 21.22
CA ARG A 183 -6.94 -9.81 21.14
C ARG A 183 -7.46 -10.46 19.87
N LYS A 184 -8.73 -10.22 19.50
CA LYS A 184 -9.33 -10.73 18.25
C LYS A 184 -8.62 -10.18 17.02
N ALA A 185 -8.32 -8.87 17.00
CA ALA A 185 -7.60 -8.24 15.89
C ALA A 185 -6.18 -8.82 15.75
N THR A 186 -5.48 -9.03 16.87
CA THR A 186 -4.15 -9.63 16.90
C THR A 186 -4.17 -11.07 16.36
N GLN A 187 -5.14 -11.88 16.78
CA GLN A 187 -5.30 -13.24 16.27
C GLN A 187 -5.56 -13.25 14.76
N ARG A 188 -6.44 -12.37 14.27
CA ARG A 188 -6.72 -12.23 12.83
C ARG A 188 -5.47 -11.82 12.05
N LYS A 189 -4.70 -10.87 12.59
CA LYS A 189 -3.43 -10.45 11.99
C LYS A 189 -2.48 -11.65 11.85
N MET A 190 -2.27 -12.42 12.92
CA MET A 190 -1.42 -13.61 12.88
C MET A 190 -1.88 -14.62 11.82
N THR A 191 -3.18 -14.91 11.75
CA THR A 191 -3.70 -15.82 10.71
C THR A 191 -3.49 -15.30 9.30
N LEU A 192 -3.62 -13.98 9.09
CA LEU A 192 -3.37 -13.38 7.78
C LEU A 192 -1.88 -13.41 7.42
N GLU A 193 -1.00 -13.16 8.38
CA GLU A 193 0.46 -13.29 8.20
C GLU A 193 0.84 -14.73 7.81
N ASP A 194 0.27 -15.74 8.48
CA ASP A 194 0.49 -17.15 8.13
C ASP A 194 0.02 -17.47 6.70
N THR A 195 -1.16 -16.98 6.29
CA THR A 195 -1.65 -17.18 4.92
C THR A 195 -0.81 -16.46 3.88
N LEU A 196 -0.31 -15.27 4.20
CA LEU A 196 0.56 -14.50 3.31
C LEU A 196 1.87 -15.25 3.07
N GLU A 197 2.46 -15.83 4.12
CA GLU A 197 3.68 -16.62 4.02
C GLU A 197 3.46 -17.87 3.15
N GLN A 198 2.35 -18.59 3.35
CA GLN A 198 1.99 -19.74 2.52
C GLN A 198 1.87 -19.36 1.03
N VAL A 199 1.18 -18.25 0.73
CA VAL A 199 1.04 -17.76 -0.65
C VAL A 199 2.40 -17.36 -1.23
N ASN A 200 3.28 -16.74 -0.45
CA ASN A 200 4.62 -16.38 -0.90
C ASN A 200 5.44 -17.62 -1.29
N VAL A 201 5.40 -18.69 -0.49
CA VAL A 201 6.04 -19.97 -0.83
C VAL A 201 5.47 -20.52 -2.14
N MET A 202 4.14 -20.55 -2.30
CA MET A 202 3.51 -21.00 -3.54
C MET A 202 3.91 -20.15 -4.76
N VAL A 203 4.04 -18.83 -4.61
CA VAL A 203 4.49 -17.93 -5.68
C VAL A 203 5.92 -18.25 -6.10
N VAL A 204 6.82 -18.53 -5.14
CA VAL A 204 8.20 -18.95 -5.42
C VAL A 204 8.22 -20.27 -6.19
N ASP A 205 7.42 -21.26 -5.79
CA ASP A 205 7.31 -22.56 -6.47
C ASP A 205 6.72 -22.42 -7.88
N LYS A 206 5.71 -21.57 -8.08
CA LYS A 206 5.17 -21.31 -9.42
C LYS A 206 6.18 -20.57 -10.29
N LYS A 207 6.96 -19.64 -9.73
CA LYS A 207 8.01 -18.94 -10.45
C LYS A 207 9.11 -19.90 -10.93
N SER A 208 9.51 -20.88 -10.11
CA SER A 208 10.48 -21.91 -10.51
C SER A 208 9.90 -22.81 -11.61
N THR A 209 8.63 -23.21 -11.50
CA THR A 209 7.93 -24.00 -12.53
C THR A 209 7.86 -23.25 -13.86
N VAL A 210 7.49 -21.96 -13.85
CA VAL A 210 7.47 -21.11 -15.04
C VAL A 210 8.86 -20.99 -15.66
N LYS A 211 9.91 -20.88 -14.85
CA LYS A 211 11.29 -20.87 -15.34
C LYS A 211 11.64 -22.17 -16.07
N MET A 212 11.33 -23.32 -15.47
CA MET A 212 11.55 -24.64 -16.10
C MET A 212 10.81 -24.79 -17.42
N LEU A 213 9.53 -24.42 -17.48
CA LEU A 213 8.72 -24.51 -18.70
C LEU A 213 9.24 -23.57 -19.81
N LYS A 214 9.77 -22.39 -19.44
CA LYS A 214 10.40 -21.49 -20.40
C LYS A 214 11.67 -22.11 -21.00
N GLU A 215 12.52 -22.71 -20.17
CA GLU A 215 13.73 -23.40 -20.63
C GLU A 215 13.40 -24.62 -21.52
N GLU A 216 12.31 -25.32 -21.24
CA GLU A 216 11.83 -26.42 -22.08
C GLU A 216 11.27 -25.93 -23.42
N ALA A 217 10.49 -24.85 -23.41
CA ALA A 217 9.99 -24.23 -24.63
C ALA A 217 11.12 -23.73 -25.53
N GLU A 218 12.17 -23.12 -24.96
CA GLU A 218 13.35 -22.67 -25.69
C GLU A 218 14.09 -23.85 -26.35
N LYS A 219 14.28 -24.97 -25.63
CA LYS A 219 14.87 -26.19 -26.21
C LYS A 219 14.04 -26.78 -27.36
N LEU A 220 12.71 -26.76 -27.23
CA LEU A 220 11.81 -27.23 -28.28
C LEU A 220 11.86 -26.32 -29.52
N ASP A 221 11.97 -25.00 -29.31
CA ASP A 221 12.10 -24.03 -30.39
C ASP A 221 13.45 -24.21 -31.12
N ASP A 222 14.54 -24.41 -30.39
CA ASP A 222 15.86 -24.74 -30.96
C ASP A 222 15.80 -26.04 -31.79
N LEU A 223 15.15 -27.08 -31.26
CA LEU A 223 14.97 -28.35 -31.96
C LEU A 223 14.12 -28.19 -33.23
N TYR A 224 13.05 -27.39 -33.16
CA TYR A 224 12.22 -27.08 -34.31
C TYR A 224 13.02 -26.37 -35.40
N HIS A 225 13.79 -25.34 -35.06
CA HIS A 225 14.66 -24.63 -36.00
C HIS A 225 15.72 -25.56 -36.62
N GLN A 226 16.30 -26.45 -35.82
CA GLN A 226 17.23 -27.46 -36.34
C GLN A 226 16.54 -28.39 -37.35
N LYS A 227 15.35 -28.90 -37.03
CA LYS A 227 14.59 -29.79 -37.91
C LYS A 227 14.11 -29.11 -39.19
N LEU A 228 13.74 -27.84 -39.10
CA LEU A 228 13.40 -27.02 -40.26
C LEU A 228 14.60 -26.93 -41.21
N LYS A 229 15.78 -26.60 -40.68
CA LYS A 229 17.01 -26.51 -41.47
C LYS A 229 17.39 -27.86 -42.10
N GLU A 230 17.30 -28.96 -41.35
CA GLU A 230 17.53 -30.31 -41.88
C GLU A 230 16.56 -30.64 -43.03
N ALA A 231 15.28 -30.26 -42.89
CA ALA A 231 14.27 -30.48 -43.93
C ALA A 231 14.52 -29.61 -45.17
N GLU A 232 14.89 -28.33 -45.00
CA GLU A 232 15.28 -27.43 -46.11
C GLU A 232 16.51 -27.96 -46.86
N GLU A 233 17.53 -28.44 -46.13
CA GLU A 233 18.71 -29.05 -46.74
C GLU A 233 18.37 -30.32 -47.53
N GLU A 234 17.47 -31.15 -47.02
CA GLU A 234 17.03 -32.37 -47.71
C GLU A 234 16.13 -32.06 -48.91
N GLU A 235 15.21 -31.10 -48.81
CA GLU A 235 14.41 -30.60 -49.92
C GLU A 235 15.31 -30.08 -51.04
N GLN A 236 16.36 -29.32 -50.70
CA GLN A 236 17.33 -28.83 -51.68
C GLN A 236 18.08 -29.98 -52.36
N LYS A 237 18.48 -31.03 -51.63
CA LYS A 237 19.09 -32.22 -52.23
C LYS A 237 18.13 -32.92 -53.19
N CYS A 238 16.90 -33.20 -52.75
CA CYS A 238 15.88 -33.81 -53.58
C CYS A 238 15.59 -32.98 -54.84
N ALA A 239 15.53 -31.65 -54.72
CA ALA A 239 15.35 -30.74 -55.85
C ALA A 239 16.51 -30.84 -56.85
N ASN A 240 17.76 -30.88 -56.36
CA ASN A 240 18.94 -31.06 -57.21
C ASN A 240 18.95 -32.41 -57.91
N GLU A 241 18.60 -33.49 -57.19
CA GLU A 241 18.50 -34.85 -57.76
C GLU A 241 17.39 -34.93 -58.82
N LEU A 242 16.24 -34.32 -58.55
CA LEU A 242 15.13 -34.22 -59.51
C LEU A 242 15.57 -33.49 -60.78
N GLU A 243 16.30 -32.37 -60.66
CA GLU A 243 16.82 -31.62 -61.81
C GLU A 243 17.81 -32.46 -62.63
N LEU A 244 18.69 -33.22 -61.98
CA LEU A 244 19.61 -34.13 -62.64
C LEU A 244 18.88 -35.26 -63.37
N LEU A 245 17.87 -35.86 -62.73
CA LEU A 245 17.05 -36.90 -63.33
C LEU A 245 16.23 -36.37 -64.51
N GLU A 246 15.69 -35.15 -64.43
CA GLU A 246 14.98 -34.53 -65.54
C GLU A 246 15.92 -34.26 -66.73
N LYS A 247 17.14 -33.79 -66.49
CA LYS A 247 18.18 -33.66 -67.53
C LYS A 247 18.52 -35.01 -68.18
N HIS A 248 18.67 -36.05 -67.37
CA HIS A 248 18.97 -37.40 -67.87
C HIS A 248 17.80 -37.96 -68.69
N LYS A 249 16.56 -37.77 -68.23
CA LYS A 249 15.34 -38.11 -68.98
C LYS A 249 15.28 -37.38 -70.32
N GLN A 250 15.53 -36.06 -70.34
CA GLN A 250 15.56 -35.28 -71.59
C GLN A 250 16.63 -35.80 -72.56
N LEU A 251 17.82 -36.17 -72.07
CA LEU A 251 18.87 -36.76 -72.89
C LEU A 251 18.42 -38.10 -73.49
N LEU A 252 17.85 -38.99 -72.68
CA LEU A 252 17.30 -40.26 -73.15
C LEU A 252 16.17 -40.07 -74.17
N GLU A 253 15.21 -39.17 -73.90
CA GLU A 253 14.13 -38.85 -74.83
C GLU A 253 14.68 -38.32 -76.16
N SER A 254 15.71 -37.46 -76.12
CA SER A 254 16.35 -36.97 -77.34
C SER A 254 17.05 -38.08 -78.13
N GLY A 255 17.78 -38.98 -77.44
CA GLY A 255 18.46 -40.11 -78.08
C GLY A 255 17.51 -41.16 -78.63
N VAL A 256 16.41 -41.46 -77.92
CA VAL A 256 15.36 -42.36 -78.41
C VAL A 256 14.66 -41.76 -79.63
N ASN A 257 14.33 -40.46 -79.61
CA ASN A 257 13.72 -39.79 -80.75
C ASN A 257 14.67 -39.72 -81.95
N GLU A 258 15.96 -39.48 -81.74
CA GLU A 258 16.97 -39.49 -82.79
C GLU A 258 17.12 -40.89 -83.39
N GLY A 259 17.27 -41.93 -82.56
CA GLY A 259 17.33 -43.32 -83.01
C GLY A 259 16.05 -43.79 -83.71
N LEU A 260 14.87 -43.37 -83.23
CA LEU A 260 13.59 -43.62 -83.90
C LEU A 260 13.56 -42.95 -85.28
N SER A 261 14.01 -41.69 -85.38
CA SER A 261 14.10 -40.95 -86.63
C SER A 261 15.08 -41.62 -87.61
N GLU A 262 16.24 -42.07 -87.13
CA GLU A 262 17.24 -42.77 -87.94
C GLU A 262 16.70 -44.11 -88.46
N ALA A 263 16.14 -44.95 -87.58
CA ALA A 263 15.52 -46.21 -87.98
C ALA A 263 14.34 -46.01 -88.96
N THR A 264 13.56 -44.94 -88.79
CA THR A 264 12.46 -44.59 -89.71
C THR A 264 13.01 -44.18 -91.09
N LYS A 265 14.13 -43.45 -91.14
CA LYS A 265 14.80 -43.11 -92.41
C LYS A 265 15.36 -44.35 -93.09
N GLU A 266 16.06 -45.22 -92.36
CA GLU A 266 16.61 -46.47 -92.89
C GLU A 266 15.51 -47.38 -93.44
N LEU A 267 14.37 -47.50 -92.72
CA LEU A 267 13.20 -48.22 -93.21
C LEU A 267 12.70 -47.65 -94.54
N HIS A 268 12.60 -46.31 -94.64
CA HIS A 268 12.18 -45.63 -95.86
C HIS A 268 13.15 -45.87 -97.03
N ASP A 269 14.46 -45.83 -96.77
CA ASP A 269 15.49 -46.08 -97.78
C ASP A 269 15.46 -47.54 -98.24
N LEU A 270 15.30 -48.49 -97.32
CA LEU A 270 15.19 -49.91 -97.64
C LEU A 270 13.92 -50.22 -98.45
N GLN A 271 12.79 -49.61 -98.10
CA GLN A 271 11.55 -49.69 -98.88
C GLN A 271 11.76 -49.16 -100.30
N ARG A 272 12.47 -48.04 -100.46
CA ARG A 272 12.79 -47.48 -101.78
C ARG A 272 13.67 -48.44 -102.60
N GLN A 273 14.70 -49.03 -101.99
CA GLN A 273 15.56 -50.00 -102.67
C GLN A 273 14.78 -51.25 -103.08
N TYR A 274 13.93 -51.78 -102.21
CA TYR A 274 13.05 -52.90 -102.52
C TYR A 274 12.14 -52.60 -103.72
N GLN A 275 11.56 -51.40 -103.77
CA GLN A 275 10.70 -50.97 -104.87
C GLN A 275 11.44 -50.89 -106.21
N VAL A 276 12.71 -50.46 -106.20
CA VAL A 276 13.57 -50.46 -107.39
C VAL A 276 13.88 -51.89 -107.86
N VAL A 277 14.24 -52.80 -106.95
CA VAL A 277 14.53 -54.21 -107.28
C VAL A 277 13.30 -54.92 -107.86
N MET A 278 12.12 -54.65 -107.31
CA MET A 278 10.86 -55.18 -107.84
C MET A 278 10.59 -54.71 -109.28
N GLN A 279 10.85 -53.43 -109.57
CA GLN A 279 10.69 -52.88 -110.93
C GLN A 279 11.72 -53.46 -111.92
N THR A 280 12.97 -53.64 -111.52
CA THR A 280 13.99 -54.20 -112.42
C THR A 280 13.79 -55.68 -112.69
N THR A 281 13.34 -56.45 -111.69
CA THR A 281 13.09 -57.90 -111.81
C THR A 281 11.88 -58.20 -112.70
N THR A 282 10.84 -57.36 -112.62
CA THR A 282 9.66 -57.46 -113.49
C THR A 282 10.01 -57.12 -114.95
N GLU A 283 10.85 -56.12 -115.18
CA GLU A 283 11.31 -55.74 -116.51
C GLU A 283 12.27 -56.78 -117.14
N GLU A 284 13.17 -57.37 -116.35
CA GLU A 284 14.02 -58.51 -116.76
C GLU A 284 13.17 -59.73 -117.16
N SER A 285 12.16 -60.08 -116.35
CA SER A 285 11.26 -61.21 -116.64
C SER A 285 10.45 -60.99 -117.92
N ARG A 286 10.02 -59.74 -118.18
CA ARG A 286 9.34 -59.36 -119.42
C ARG A 286 10.25 -59.55 -120.64
N LYS A 287 11.49 -59.07 -120.57
CA LYS A 287 12.50 -59.25 -121.65
C LYS A 287 12.84 -60.72 -121.91
N ALA A 288 12.97 -61.52 -120.85
CA ALA A 288 13.20 -62.96 -120.98
C ALA A 288 12.02 -63.66 -121.68
N GLY A 289 10.78 -63.28 -121.33
CA GLY A 289 9.57 -63.75 -122.00
C GLY A 289 9.52 -63.41 -123.50
N ASP A 290 9.81 -62.16 -123.85
CA ASP A 290 9.82 -61.70 -125.25
C ASP A 290 10.84 -62.44 -126.12
N ASN A 291 12.04 -62.71 -125.58
CA ASN A 291 13.08 -63.49 -126.28
C ASN A 291 12.64 -64.94 -126.54
N LEU A 292 11.94 -65.54 -125.58
CA LEU A 292 11.48 -66.93 -125.67
C LEU A 292 10.39 -67.09 -126.73
N ASN A 293 9.46 -66.12 -126.81
CA ASN A 293 8.46 -66.07 -127.88
C ASN A 293 9.09 -65.95 -129.27
N ARG A 294 10.09 -65.07 -129.43
CA ARG A 294 10.78 -64.91 -130.71
C ARG A 294 11.51 -66.17 -131.16
N LEU A 295 12.09 -66.93 -130.22
CA LEU A 295 12.72 -68.23 -130.49
C LEU A 295 11.71 -69.28 -130.97
N LEU A 296 10.55 -69.34 -130.31
CA LEU A 296 9.45 -70.24 -130.72
C LEU A 296 8.95 -69.92 -132.13
N GLU A 297 8.88 -68.64 -132.51
CA GLU A 297 8.44 -68.20 -133.83
C GLU A 297 9.43 -68.60 -134.95
N VAL A 298 10.74 -68.55 -134.66
CA VAL A 298 11.79 -69.03 -135.57
C VAL A 298 11.74 -70.56 -135.72
N ILE A 299 11.50 -71.29 -134.64
CA ILE A 299 11.38 -72.75 -134.69
C ILE A 299 10.13 -73.15 -135.50
N ALA A 300 9.00 -72.48 -135.29
CA ALA A 300 7.76 -72.74 -136.02
C ALA A 300 7.92 -72.52 -137.53
N THR A 301 8.58 -71.43 -137.94
CA THR A 301 8.87 -71.16 -139.36
C THR A 301 9.83 -72.19 -139.96
N HIS A 302 10.79 -72.70 -139.20
CA HIS A 302 11.69 -73.76 -139.64
C HIS A 302 10.96 -75.12 -139.83
N VAL A 303 10.06 -75.50 -138.91
CA VAL A 303 9.28 -76.74 -139.04
C VAL A 303 8.40 -76.72 -140.29
N VAL A 304 7.71 -75.60 -140.55
CA VAL A 304 6.90 -75.42 -141.77
C VAL A 304 7.76 -75.54 -143.04
N SER A 305 9.01 -75.07 -143.00
CA SER A 305 9.93 -75.20 -144.14
C SER A 305 10.38 -76.65 -144.39
N ILE A 306 10.56 -77.45 -143.33
CA ILE A 306 10.92 -78.87 -143.45
C ILE A 306 9.75 -79.70 -143.98
N GLU A 307 8.52 -79.47 -143.50
CA GLU A 307 7.33 -80.15 -143.99
C GLU A 307 7.18 -79.97 -145.50
N LYS A 308 7.35 -78.74 -145.99
CA LYS A 308 7.28 -78.42 -147.41
C LYS A 308 8.37 -79.12 -148.24
N TYR A 309 9.58 -79.22 -147.71
CA TYR A 309 10.69 -79.93 -148.37
C TYR A 309 10.43 -81.44 -148.48
N LEU A 310 9.84 -82.06 -147.45
CA LEU A 310 9.52 -83.49 -147.46
C LEU A 310 8.39 -83.81 -148.44
N ASP A 311 7.36 -82.97 -148.53
CA ASP A 311 6.29 -83.11 -149.52
C ASP A 311 6.83 -83.03 -150.97
N GLU A 312 7.74 -82.09 -151.24
CA GLU A 312 8.36 -81.94 -152.56
C GLU A 312 9.21 -83.16 -152.97
N GLN A 313 9.87 -83.83 -152.01
CA GLN A 313 10.65 -85.05 -152.27
C GLN A 313 9.77 -86.27 -152.51
N ASN A 314 8.67 -86.42 -151.77
CA ASN A 314 7.73 -87.53 -151.98
C ASN A 314 7.11 -87.48 -153.38
N VAL A 315 6.70 -86.29 -153.83
CA VAL A 315 6.14 -86.06 -155.17
C VAL A 315 7.14 -86.34 -156.30
N LYS A 316 8.44 -86.26 -156.01
CA LYS A 316 9.51 -86.60 -156.97
C LYS A 316 9.72 -88.10 -157.07
N ILE A 317 9.74 -88.81 -155.94
CA ILE A 317 9.91 -90.27 -155.88
C ILE A 317 8.75 -91.00 -156.55
N ASP A 318 7.51 -90.54 -156.35
CA ASP A 318 6.33 -91.16 -156.98
C ASP A 318 6.37 -91.03 -158.52
N ARG A 319 6.94 -89.93 -159.04
CA ARG A 319 7.08 -89.68 -160.47
C ARG A 319 8.10 -90.61 -161.13
N ASP A 320 9.25 -90.78 -160.49
CA ASP A 320 10.34 -91.65 -160.98
C ASP A 320 9.93 -93.14 -160.94
N TYR A 321 9.01 -93.52 -160.04
CA TYR A 321 8.50 -94.89 -159.92
C TYR A 321 7.49 -95.27 -161.02
N GLU A 322 6.60 -94.34 -161.42
CA GLU A 322 5.66 -94.59 -162.52
C GLU A 322 6.35 -94.65 -163.90
N GLU A 323 7.41 -93.85 -164.11
CA GLU A 323 8.14 -93.81 -165.38
C GLU A 323 8.85 -95.16 -165.66
N PHE A 324 9.44 -95.78 -164.63
CA PHE A 324 10.14 -97.07 -164.73
C PHE A 324 9.22 -98.26 -165.06
N MET A 325 7.96 -98.25 -164.61
CA MET A 325 7.02 -99.36 -164.82
C MET A 325 6.38 -99.37 -166.21
N SER A 326 6.62 -98.35 -167.04
CA SER A 326 5.92 -98.12 -168.30
C SER A 326 6.71 -98.48 -169.59
N GLU A 327 7.95 -98.99 -169.48
CA GLU A 327 8.75 -99.44 -170.63
C GLU A 327 8.63 -100.96 -170.94
N ASP A 328 8.16 -101.27 -172.15
CA ASP A 328 7.89 -102.62 -172.69
C ASP A 328 9.15 -103.32 -173.26
N LEU A 329 9.79 -104.14 -172.42
CA LEU A 329 11.07 -104.82 -172.68
C LEU A 329 10.98 -106.03 -173.65
N LEU A 330 9.80 -106.42 -174.15
CA LEU A 330 9.63 -107.61 -175.02
C LEU A 330 9.57 -107.28 -176.54
N SER A 331 9.56 -106.00 -176.92
CA SER A 331 9.51 -105.52 -178.31
C SER A 331 10.66 -106.03 -179.20
N ILE A 332 11.86 -106.25 -178.64
CA ILE A 332 13.06 -106.63 -179.40
C ILE A 332 13.03 -108.11 -179.86
N LEU A 333 12.40 -109.00 -179.07
CA LEU A 333 12.32 -110.44 -179.39
C LEU A 333 11.30 -110.73 -180.52
N THR A 334 10.21 -109.96 -180.58
CA THR A 334 9.19 -110.09 -181.64
C THR A 334 9.73 -109.66 -183.01
N ARG A 335 10.63 -108.67 -183.04
CA ARG A 335 11.24 -108.17 -184.30
C ARG A 335 12.22 -109.17 -184.92
N ILE A 336 12.91 -109.97 -184.11
CA ILE A 336 13.86 -110.98 -184.60
C ILE A 336 13.11 -112.19 -185.17
N LEU A 337 12.03 -112.63 -184.51
CA LEU A 337 11.18 -113.74 -184.98
C LEU A 337 10.54 -113.46 -186.36
N ASP A 338 10.16 -112.21 -186.61
CA ASP A 338 9.52 -111.80 -187.87
C ASP A 338 10.50 -111.74 -189.06
N SER A 339 11.79 -111.48 -188.78
CA SER A 339 12.85 -111.53 -189.80
C SER A 339 13.18 -112.95 -190.26
N TYR A 340 13.03 -113.96 -189.39
CA TYR A 340 13.19 -115.37 -189.76
C TYR A 340 11.98 -115.94 -190.50
N LYS A 341 10.76 -115.43 -190.24
CA LYS A 341 9.56 -115.80 -191.01
C LYS A 341 9.58 -115.27 -192.44
N LYS A 342 10.00 -114.01 -192.66
CA LYS A 342 10.00 -113.41 -194.01
C LYS A 342 11.07 -113.91 -194.99
N LYS A 343 12.02 -114.75 -194.57
CA LYS A 343 12.96 -115.43 -195.49
C LYS A 343 12.70 -116.92 -195.67
N ALA A 344 11.75 -117.50 -194.93
CA ALA A 344 11.24 -118.85 -195.16
C ALA A 344 10.11 -118.88 -196.21
N ASP A 345 9.44 -117.75 -196.46
CA ASP A 345 8.37 -117.62 -197.48
C ASP A 345 8.88 -117.19 -198.87
N SER A 346 10.20 -117.15 -199.07
CA SER A 346 10.83 -116.95 -200.39
C SER A 346 11.97 -117.95 -200.58
N LEU A 347 11.58 -119.12 -201.11
CA LEU A 347 12.26 -119.82 -202.19
C LEU A 347 13.11 -118.90 -203.08
#